data_AF-A0A838Z426-F1
#
_entry.id   AF-A0A838Z426-F1
#
_cell.length_a   1.000
_cell.length_b   1.000
_cell.length_c   1.000
_cell.angle_alpha   90.00
_cell.angle_beta   90.00
_cell.angle_gamma   90.00
#
_symmetry.space_group_name_H-M   'P 1'
#
loop_
_entity.id
_entity.type
_entity.pdbx_description
1 polymer ?
#
loop_
_entity_poly.entity_id
_entity_poly.type
_entity_poly.pdbx_seq_one_letter_code
_entity_poly.pdbx_strand_id
1 'polypeptide(L)'
;MKERCENHQKCMQMIQAVLDGSASAAEVEHFKLHMHDCLPCIEGYKLEKSIKDALQVKMEKKCCPQATVVDIRAKIGLGIVLLGFIVAEVKLYHLLFSC
;
A
#
# COMPACT_ATOMS: atom_id res chain seq x y z
N MET A 1 -20.71 15.96 -17.23
CA MET A 1 -19.24 15.92 -17.07
C MET A 1 -18.78 17.35 -16.79
N LYS A 2 -18.00 17.60 -15.73
CA LYS A 2 -17.46 18.95 -15.47
C LYS A 2 -16.26 19.24 -16.39
N GLU A 3 -16.22 20.41 -17.02
CA GLU A 3 -15.12 20.85 -17.89
C GLU A 3 -13.98 21.55 -17.13
N ARG A 4 -14.24 22.04 -15.91
CA ARG A 4 -13.25 22.64 -15.01
C ARG A 4 -13.31 21.99 -13.64
N CYS A 5 -12.14 21.68 -13.08
CA CYS A 5 -12.03 21.18 -11.72
C CYS A 5 -11.77 22.34 -10.75
N GLU A 6 -12.72 22.60 -9.85
CA GLU A 6 -12.60 23.65 -8.82
C GLU A 6 -11.54 23.32 -7.76
N ASN A 7 -11.24 22.03 -7.60
CA ASN A 7 -10.34 21.50 -6.56
C ASN A 7 -9.16 20.74 -7.19
N HIS A 8 -8.67 21.24 -8.33
CA HIS A 8 -7.68 20.56 -9.17
C HIS A 8 -6.47 20.07 -8.36
N GLN A 9 -5.93 20.89 -7.44
CA GLN A 9 -4.78 20.52 -6.64
C GLN A 9 -5.03 19.29 -5.76
N LYS A 10 -6.16 19.23 -5.02
CA LYS A 10 -6.47 18.08 -4.17
C LYS A 10 -6.81 16.84 -4.99
N CYS A 11 -7.49 17.01 -6.13
CA CYS A 11 -7.76 15.91 -7.05
C CYS A 11 -6.45 15.31 -7.60
N MET A 12 -5.48 16.15 -7.96
CA MET A 12 -4.17 15.68 -8.43
C MET A 12 -3.37 14.96 -7.33
N GLN A 13 -3.39 15.48 -6.10
CA GLN A 13 -2.76 14.78 -4.95
C GLN A 13 -3.37 13.39 -4.72
N MET A 14 -4.70 13.28 -4.82
CA MET A 14 -5.39 12.00 -4.69
C MET A 14 -5.03 11.04 -5.83
N ILE A 15 -5.00 11.53 -7.08
CA ILE A 15 -4.59 10.75 -8.25
C ILE A 15 -3.19 10.15 -8.04
N GLN A 16 -2.25 10.96 -7.57
CA GLN A 16 -0.87 10.53 -7.31
C GLN A 16 -0.81 9.50 -6.17
N ALA A 17 -1.49 9.75 -5.05
CA ALA A 17 -1.54 8.82 -3.93
C ALA A 17 -2.13 7.44 -4.32
N VAL A 18 -3.19 7.45 -5.14
CA VAL A 18 -3.81 6.22 -5.66
C VAL A 18 -2.87 5.50 -6.62
N LEU A 19 -2.21 6.22 -7.54
CA LEU A 19 -1.27 5.60 -8.47
C LEU A 19 -0.07 5.00 -7.72
N ASP A 20 0.46 5.68 -6.72
CA ASP A 20 1.62 5.25 -5.91
C ASP A 20 1.32 4.16 -4.89
N GLY A 21 0.04 3.86 -4.67
CA GLY A 21 -0.37 2.84 -3.69
C GLY A 21 -0.20 3.30 -2.24
N SER A 22 -0.11 4.61 -2.01
CA SER A 22 -0.03 5.22 -0.68
C SER A 22 -1.41 5.63 -0.13
N ALA A 23 -2.45 5.60 -0.96
CA ALA A 23 -3.84 5.82 -0.53
C ALA A 23 -4.42 4.59 0.21
N SER A 24 -5.27 4.85 1.20
CA SER A 24 -6.03 3.81 1.90
C SER A 24 -7.10 3.17 1.01
N ALA A 25 -7.59 1.99 1.37
CA ALA A 25 -8.64 1.30 0.62
C ALA A 25 -9.91 2.15 0.45
N ALA A 26 -10.30 2.88 1.51
CA ALA A 26 -11.46 3.77 1.49
C ALA A 26 -11.27 4.94 0.52
N GLU A 27 -10.06 5.53 0.47
CA GLU A 27 -9.74 6.62 -0.45
C GLU A 27 -9.72 6.15 -1.91
N VAL A 28 -9.22 4.94 -2.17
CA VAL A 28 -9.23 4.34 -3.50
C VAL A 28 -10.66 4.10 -3.99
N GLU A 29 -11.54 3.61 -3.12
CA GLU A 29 -12.95 3.40 -3.46
C GLU A 29 -13.66 4.73 -3.74
N HIS A 30 -13.49 5.71 -2.85
CA HIS A 30 -14.02 7.06 -3.05
C HIS A 30 -13.52 7.68 -4.36
N PHE A 31 -12.23 7.54 -4.67
CA PHE A 31 -11.67 8.00 -5.94
C PHE A 31 -12.33 7.32 -7.15
N LYS A 32 -12.51 5.99 -7.13
CA LYS A 32 -13.13 5.24 -8.25
C LYS A 32 -14.58 5.67 -8.52
N LEU A 33 -15.33 6.00 -7.46
CA LEU A 33 -16.72 6.45 -7.58
C LEU A 33 -16.83 7.84 -8.22
N HIS A 34 -15.91 8.76 -7.89
CA HIS A 34 -15.98 10.17 -8.30
C HIS A 34 -15.10 10.55 -9.50
N MET A 35 -14.14 9.72 -9.89
CA MET A 35 -13.18 10.03 -10.97
C MET A 35 -13.88 10.34 -12.29
N HIS A 36 -15.01 9.68 -12.58
CA HIS A 36 -15.72 9.84 -13.84
C HIS A 36 -16.54 11.14 -13.94
N ASP A 37 -16.66 11.93 -12.86
CA ASP A 37 -17.50 13.12 -12.84
C ASP A 37 -16.83 14.35 -13.50
N CYS A 38 -15.50 14.30 -13.68
CA CYS A 38 -14.66 15.43 -14.04
C CYS A 38 -13.69 15.08 -15.17
N LEU A 39 -13.95 15.61 -16.37
CA LEU A 39 -13.13 15.36 -17.57
C LEU A 39 -11.63 15.68 -17.36
N PRO A 40 -11.24 16.85 -16.82
CA PRO A 40 -9.82 17.16 -16.63
C PRO A 40 -9.14 16.24 -15.59
N CYS A 41 -9.88 15.67 -14.64
CA CYS A 41 -9.31 14.69 -13.71
C CYS A 41 -9.10 13.32 -14.36
N ILE A 42 -9.98 12.92 -15.29
CA ILE A 42 -9.82 11.69 -16.08
C ILE A 42 -8.57 11.81 -16.98
N GLU A 43 -8.40 12.94 -17.64
CA GLU A 43 -7.24 13.23 -18.47
C GLU A 43 -5.96 13.30 -17.64
N GLY A 44 -5.98 14.00 -16.50
CA GLY A 44 -4.88 14.06 -15.55
C GLY A 44 -4.48 12.66 -15.04
N TYR A 45 -5.45 11.82 -14.69
CA TYR A 45 -5.18 10.43 -14.29
C TYR A 45 -4.49 9.63 -15.40
N LYS A 46 -4.98 9.73 -16.65
CA LYS A 46 -4.38 9.03 -17.80
C LYS A 46 -2.95 9.48 -18.07
N LEU A 47 -2.69 10.78 -17.93
CA LEU A 47 -1.37 11.37 -18.11
C LEU A 47 -0.40 10.85 -17.04
N GLU A 48 -0.73 11.01 -15.75
CA GLU A 48 0.10 10.57 -14.63
C GLU A 48 0.35 9.05 -14.69
N LYS A 49 -0.66 8.27 -15.06
CA LYS A 49 -0.51 6.83 -15.28
C LYS A 49 0.48 6.52 -16.41
N SER A 50 0.38 7.20 -17.54
CA SER A 50 1.30 6.99 -18.68
C SER A 50 2.74 7.37 -18.31
N ILE A 51 2.93 8.43 -17.51
CA ILE A 51 4.24 8.81 -16.99
C ILE A 51 4.78 7.71 -16.08
N LYS A 52 3.98 7.22 -15.14
CA LYS A 52 4.36 6.13 -14.23
C LYS A 52 4.74 4.86 -15.00
N ASP A 53 3.95 4.47 -15.99
CA ASP A 53 4.21 3.28 -16.81
C ASP A 53 5.51 3.44 -17.60
N ALA A 54 5.77 4.62 -18.18
CA ALA A 54 7.01 4.92 -18.89
C ALA A 54 8.25 4.89 -17.96
N LEU A 55 8.12 5.38 -16.73
CA LEU A 55 9.17 5.30 -15.72
C LEU A 55 9.44 3.84 -15.33
N GLN A 56 8.40 3.05 -15.08
CA GLN A 56 8.56 1.63 -14.72
C GLN A 56 9.29 0.82 -15.79
N VAL A 57 9.11 1.14 -17.08
CA VAL A 57 9.84 0.50 -18.18
C VAL A 57 11.33 0.85 -18.17
N LYS A 58 11.67 2.09 -17.81
CA LYS A 58 13.07 2.58 -17.81
C LYS A 58 13.81 2.27 -16.51
N MET A 59 13.11 1.88 -15.45
CA MET A 59 13.71 1.56 -14.17
C MET A 59 14.33 0.15 -14.19
N GLU A 60 15.62 0.08 -13.88
CA GLU A 60 16.29 -1.20 -13.65
C GLU A 60 15.80 -1.82 -12.34
N LYS A 61 15.21 -3.01 -12.42
CA LYS A 61 14.81 -3.78 -11.23
C LYS A 61 16.05 -4.42 -10.61
N LYS A 62 16.74 -3.65 -9.76
CA LYS A 62 17.86 -4.18 -8.98
C LYS A 62 17.33 -5.19 -7.96
N CYS A 63 17.99 -6.35 -7.89
CA CYS A 63 17.74 -7.29 -6.81
C CYS A 63 18.07 -6.62 -5.49
N CYS A 64 17.16 -6.74 -4.51
CA CYS A 64 17.46 -6.31 -3.15
C CYS A 64 18.72 -7.03 -2.65
N PRO A 65 19.65 -6.35 -1.96
CA PRO A 65 20.80 -6.98 -1.37
C PRO A 65 20.36 -8.16 -0.50
N GLN A 66 20.98 -9.33 -0.68
CA GLN A 66 20.64 -10.53 0.08
C GLN A 66 20.74 -10.30 1.59
N ALA A 67 21.68 -9.46 2.03
CA ALA A 67 21.81 -9.05 3.42
C ALA A 67 20.51 -8.44 3.98
N THR A 68 19.82 -7.58 3.22
CA THR A 68 18.55 -6.97 3.65
C THR A 68 17.44 -8.01 3.75
N VAL A 69 17.38 -8.96 2.81
CA VAL A 69 16.38 -10.04 2.83
C VAL A 69 16.59 -10.94 4.04
N VAL A 70 17.84 -11.30 4.34
CA VAL A 70 18.20 -12.10 5.51
C VAL A 70 17.84 -11.38 6.81
N ASP A 71 18.17 -10.09 6.94
CA ASP A 71 17.86 -9.29 8.13
C ASP A 71 16.34 -9.20 8.39
N ILE A 72 15.54 -8.95 7.34
CA ILE A 72 14.07 -8.91 7.45
C ILE A 72 13.53 -10.28 7.89
N ARG A 73 14.00 -11.37 7.27
CA ARG A 73 13.57 -12.73 7.64
C ARG A 73 13.95 -13.08 9.08
N ALA A 74 15.13 -12.68 9.55
CA ALA A 74 15.57 -12.92 10.92
C ALA A 74 14.68 -12.19 11.93
N LYS A 75 14.36 -10.91 11.69
CA LYS A 75 13.50 -10.12 12.56
C LYS A 75 12.07 -10.68 12.63
N ILE A 76 11.49 -11.06 11.50
CA ILE A 76 10.15 -11.67 11.46
C ILE A 76 10.17 -13.05 12.15
N GLY A 77 11.18 -13.88 11.85
CA GLY A 77 11.33 -15.20 12.44
C GLY A 77 11.45 -15.15 13.97
N LEU A 78 12.25 -14.24 14.51
CA LEU A 78 12.37 -14.04 15.96
C LEU A 78 11.03 -13.65 16.58
N GLY A 79 10.28 -12.73 15.95
CA GLY A 79 8.95 -12.34 16.41
C GLY A 79 7.97 -13.51 16.49
N ILE A 80 7.97 -14.39 15.48
CA ILE A 80 7.11 -15.58 15.45
C ILE A 80 7.49 -16.57 16.56
N VAL A 81 8.78 -16.78 16.78
CA VAL A 81 9.26 -17.66 17.85
C VAL A 81 8.82 -17.15 19.22
N LEU A 82 9.00 -15.86 19.49
CA LEU A 82 8.57 -15.23 20.75
C LEU A 82 7.05 -15.34 20.95
N LEU A 83 6.25 -15.08 19.91
CA LEU A 83 4.79 -15.27 19.98
C LEU A 83 4.44 -16.74 20.25
N GLY A 84 5.14 -17.69 19.63
CA GLY A 84 4.96 -19.12 19.88
C GLY A 84 5.24 -19.50 21.34
N PHE A 85 6.32 -18.99 21.93
CA PHE A 85 6.61 -19.19 23.35
C PHE A 85 5.52 -18.60 24.24
N ILE A 86 5.07 -17.38 23.99
CA ILE A 86 3.98 -16.76 24.77
C ILE A 86 2.71 -17.59 24.70
N VAL A 87 2.34 -18.08 23.50
CA VAL A 87 1.17 -18.95 23.33
C VAL A 87 1.33 -20.28 24.08
N ALA A 88 2.54 -20.87 24.07
CA ALA A 88 2.83 -22.11 24.80
C ALA A 88 2.71 -21.91 26.31
N GLU A 89 3.27 -20.82 26.85
CA GLU A 89 3.15 -20.46 28.28
C GLU A 89 1.68 -20.27 28.67
N VAL A 90 0.90 -19.51 27.87
CA VAL A 90 -0.54 -19.30 28.14
C VAL A 90 -1.31 -20.62 28.09
N LYS A 91 -1.01 -21.50 27.13
CA LYS A 91 -1.62 -22.84 27.04
C LYS A 91 -1.26 -23.71 28.24
N LEU A 92 -0.03 -23.62 28.73
CA LEU A 92 0.45 -24.34 29.91
C LEU A 92 -0.27 -23.86 31.18
N TYR A 93 -0.38 -22.53 31.39
CA TYR A 93 -1.17 -21.96 32.48
C TYR A 93 -2.63 -22.40 32.42
N HIS A 94 -3.25 -22.35 31.24
CA HIS A 94 -4.62 -22.83 31.06
C HIS A 94 -4.74 -24.31 31.44
N LEU A 95 -3.78 -25.17 31.08
CA LEU A 95 -3.80 -26.58 31.48
C LEU A 95 -3.63 -26.78 32.98
N LEU A 96 -2.74 -26.02 33.62
CA LEU A 96 -2.45 -26.12 35.06
C LEU A 96 -3.58 -25.58 35.94
N PHE A 97 -4.31 -24.57 35.48
CA PHE A 97 -5.40 -23.92 36.24
C PHE A 97 -6.82 -24.30 35.77
N SER A 98 -6.98 -25.17 34.76
CA SER A 98 -8.29 -25.74 34.36
C SER A 98 -8.60 -27.07 35.06
N CYS A 99 -8.07 -27.27 36.27
CA CYS A 99 -8.47 -28.35 37.17
C CYS A 99 -9.46 -27.80 38.21
#